data_AF-A0A8J8F7L6-F1
#
_entry.id   AF-A0A8J8F7L6-F1
#
_cell.length_a   1.000
_cell.length_b   1.000
_cell.length_c   1.000
_cell.angle_alpha   90.00
_cell.angle_beta   90.00
_cell.angle_gamma   90.00
#
_symmetry.space_group_name_H-M   'P 1'
#
loop_
_entity.id
_entity.type
_entity.pdbx_description
1 polymer ?
#
loop_
_entity_poly.entity_id
_entity_poly.type
_entity_poly.pdbx_seq_one_letter_code
_entity_poly.pdbx_strand_id
1 'polypeptide(L)'
;MTNSDPMRLQLPSDRLILEQLAEGRNLGANIAANVDRSRNNINRRMPQLHDYGLVTRIGPVEGTGLYEITPRGVACLRLIDDYDESDEFEEAIDKRAEQIEVYSIRIVDEDADET
;
A
#
# COMPACT_ATOMS: atom_id res chain seq x y z
N MET A 1 -8.33 25.97 1.50
CA MET A 1 -7.02 25.62 0.92
C MET A 1 -6.22 24.99 2.04
N THR A 2 -6.32 23.67 2.20
CA THR A 2 -5.45 22.94 3.13
C THR A 2 -4.09 22.87 2.47
N ASN A 3 -3.12 23.61 3.02
CA ASN A 3 -1.71 23.36 2.77
C ASN A 3 -1.39 21.97 3.33
N SER A 4 -1.64 20.91 2.55
CA SER A 4 -0.93 19.65 2.72
C SER A 4 0.33 19.76 1.89
N ASP A 5 1.47 19.51 2.51
CA ASP A 5 2.73 19.30 1.79
C ASP A 5 2.50 18.11 0.82
N PRO A 6 2.81 18.23 -0.49
CA PRO A 6 2.53 17.20 -1.47
C PRO A 6 3.19 15.87 -1.09
N MET A 7 2.62 14.76 -1.56
CA MET A 7 3.14 13.43 -1.32
C MET A 7 4.59 13.32 -1.76
N ARG A 8 5.47 12.91 -0.82
CA ARG A 8 6.90 12.71 -1.07
C ARG A 8 7.25 11.22 -1.05
N LEU A 9 7.10 10.57 -2.20
CA LEU A 9 7.53 9.19 -2.39
C LEU A 9 9.06 9.08 -2.40
N GLN A 10 9.59 8.05 -1.74
CA GLN A 10 11.00 7.68 -1.77
C GLN A 10 11.20 6.47 -2.69
N LEU A 11 11.38 6.74 -3.97
CA LEU A 11 11.69 5.72 -4.96
C LEU A 11 13.16 5.25 -4.86
N PRO A 12 13.45 3.96 -5.09
CA PRO A 12 12.50 2.91 -5.48
C PRO A 12 11.80 2.22 -4.29
N SER A 13 12.15 2.53 -3.04
CA SER A 13 11.68 1.80 -1.86
C SER A 13 10.15 1.76 -1.74
N ASP A 14 9.47 2.89 -1.96
CA ASP A 14 8.01 2.94 -1.85
C ASP A 14 7.29 2.10 -2.92
N ARG A 15 7.83 2.11 -4.15
CA ARG A 15 7.35 1.22 -5.22
C ARG A 15 7.48 -0.24 -4.79
N LEU A 16 8.66 -0.65 -4.34
CA LEU A 16 8.93 -2.03 -3.94
C LEU A 16 8.03 -2.47 -2.78
N ILE A 17 7.72 -1.58 -1.84
CA ILE A 17 6.75 -1.85 -0.76
C ILE A 17 5.35 -2.10 -1.33
N LEU A 18 4.86 -1.21 -2.21
CA LEU A 18 3.53 -1.33 -2.80
C LEU A 18 3.42 -2.58 -3.68
N GLU A 19 4.46 -2.92 -4.45
CA GLU A 19 4.52 -4.16 -5.24
C GLU A 19 4.37 -5.40 -4.34
N GLN A 20 5.12 -5.47 -3.23
CA GLN A 20 5.02 -6.57 -2.28
C GLN A 20 3.64 -6.67 -1.61
N LEU A 21 2.97 -5.54 -1.36
CA LEU A 21 1.64 -5.52 -0.75
C LEU A 21 0.52 -5.77 -1.75
N ALA A 22 0.76 -5.59 -3.05
CA ALA A 22 -0.17 -5.97 -4.11
C ALA A 22 -0.33 -7.50 -4.22
N GLU A 23 0.67 -8.27 -3.77
CA GLU A 23 0.59 -9.74 -3.65
C GLU A 23 -0.21 -10.19 -2.42
N GLY A 24 -0.43 -9.30 -1.44
CA GLY A 24 -1.21 -9.56 -0.25
C GLY A 24 -0.65 -8.90 1.01
N ARG A 25 -1.23 -9.26 2.16
CA ARG A 25 -0.85 -8.69 3.46
C ARG A 25 0.56 -9.10 3.84
N ASN A 26 1.35 -8.16 4.37
CA ASN A 26 2.71 -8.47 4.78
C ASN A 26 3.22 -7.63 5.95
N LEU A 27 4.27 -8.13 6.62
CA LEU A 27 4.99 -7.41 7.67
C LEU A 27 6.09 -6.55 7.06
N GLY A 28 6.33 -5.35 7.62
CA GLY A 28 7.45 -4.50 7.19
C GLY A 28 8.81 -5.21 7.27
N ALA A 29 9.01 -6.08 8.26
CA ALA A 29 10.22 -6.89 8.40
C ALA A 29 10.41 -7.92 7.27
N ASN A 30 9.32 -8.49 6.75
CA ASN A 30 9.34 -9.43 5.64
C ASN A 30 9.60 -8.70 4.32
N ILE A 31 8.91 -7.57 4.09
CA ILE A 31 9.11 -6.72 2.92
C ILE A 31 10.59 -6.32 2.82
N ALA A 32 11.20 -5.86 3.92
CA ALA A 32 12.62 -5.50 3.96
C ALA A 32 13.55 -6.64 3.51
N ALA A 33 13.25 -7.88 3.92
CA ALA A 33 14.02 -9.05 3.51
C ALA A 33 13.81 -9.37 2.02
N ASN A 34 12.59 -9.24 1.51
CA ASN A 34 12.24 -9.58 0.12
C ASN A 34 12.81 -8.59 -0.91
N VAL A 35 12.85 -7.29 -0.58
CA VAL A 35 13.25 -6.24 -1.52
C VAL A 35 14.71 -5.80 -1.37
N ASP A 36 15.48 -6.54 -0.58
CA ASP A 36 16.88 -6.23 -0.23
C ASP A 36 17.05 -4.77 0.24
N ARG A 37 16.28 -4.38 1.26
CA ARG A 37 16.34 -3.05 1.88
C ARG A 37 16.48 -3.18 3.39
N SER A 38 17.11 -2.17 4.01
CA SER A 38 17.25 -2.19 5.47
C SER A 38 15.87 -2.13 6.15
N ARG A 39 15.70 -2.89 7.22
CA ARG A 39 14.50 -2.84 8.07
C ARG A 39 14.21 -1.43 8.58
N ASN A 40 15.25 -0.66 8.90
CA ASN A 40 15.10 0.73 9.33
C ASN A 40 14.51 1.63 8.23
N ASN A 41 14.92 1.44 6.97
CA ASN A 41 14.33 2.17 5.85
C ASN A 41 12.84 1.82 5.71
N ILE A 42 12.50 0.52 5.61
CA ILE A 42 11.11 0.08 5.44
C ILE A 42 10.23 0.52 6.62
N ASN A 43 10.67 0.33 7.86
CA ASN A 43 9.89 0.72 9.05
C ASN A 43 9.64 2.23 9.16
N ARG A 44 10.47 3.08 8.53
CA ARG A 44 10.20 4.51 8.41
C ARG A 44 9.21 4.81 7.29
N ARG A 45 9.24 4.06 6.18
CA ARG A 45 8.31 4.23 5.06
C ARG A 45 6.90 3.77 5.39
N MET A 46 6.73 2.65 6.10
CA MET A 46 5.40 2.05 6.34
C MET A 46 4.41 3.01 7.04
N PRO A 47 4.77 3.75 8.11
CA PRO A 47 3.90 4.76 8.69
C PRO A 47 3.58 5.90 7.72
N GLN A 48 4.57 6.37 6.95
CA GLN A 48 4.36 7.47 6.00
C GLN A 48 3.43 7.06 4.84
N LEU A 49 3.59 5.85 4.30
CA LEU A 49 2.68 5.30 3.28
C LEU A 49 1.26 5.09 3.83
N HIS A 50 1.14 4.79 5.12
CA HIS A 50 -0.13 4.71 5.81
C HIS A 50 -0.77 6.10 5.98
N ASP A 51 0.02 7.11 6.32
CA ASP A 51 -0.47 8.50 6.44
C ASP A 51 -0.91 9.05 5.08
N TYR A 52 -0.26 8.63 3.99
CA TYR A 52 -0.72 8.87 2.62
C TYR A 52 -1.94 8.02 2.24
N GLY A 53 -2.45 7.15 3.10
CA GLY A 53 -3.58 6.28 2.79
C GLY A 53 -3.32 5.25 1.69
N LEU A 54 -2.05 5.00 1.33
CA LEU A 54 -1.66 4.01 0.31
C LEU A 54 -1.66 2.59 0.87
N VAL A 55 -1.48 2.45 2.17
CA VAL A 55 -1.54 1.18 2.90
C VAL A 55 -2.36 1.35 4.18
N THR A 56 -2.93 0.27 4.70
CA THR A 56 -3.64 0.27 5.99
C THR A 56 -3.05 -0.78 6.93
N ARG A 57 -3.12 -0.55 8.24
CA ARG A 57 -2.70 -1.51 9.26
C ARG A 57 -3.82 -2.51 9.52
N ILE A 58 -3.47 -3.80 9.59
CA ILE A 58 -4.43 -4.88 9.82
C ILE A 58 -4.17 -5.58 11.16
N GLY A 59 -5.25 -5.89 11.86
CA GLY A 59 -5.25 -6.74 13.04
C GLY A 59 -5.82 -6.05 14.29
N PRO A 60 -6.29 -6.84 15.27
CA PRO A 60 -6.92 -6.31 16.50
C PRO A 60 -5.90 -5.76 17.50
N VAL A 61 -4.61 -6.08 17.32
CA VAL A 61 -3.53 -5.63 18.21
C VAL A 61 -2.82 -4.47 17.53
N GLU A 62 -2.73 -3.34 18.22
CA GLU A 62 -1.95 -2.21 17.73
C GLU A 62 -0.47 -2.59 17.60
N GLY A 63 0.16 -2.18 16.49
CA GLY A 63 1.60 -2.34 16.32
C GLY A 63 2.07 -3.74 15.87
N THR A 64 1.18 -4.61 15.39
CA THR A 64 1.56 -5.90 14.74
C THR A 64 2.51 -5.71 13.56
N GLY A 65 2.46 -4.53 12.93
CA GLY A 65 3.23 -4.22 11.73
C GLY A 65 2.75 -4.96 10.50
N LEU A 66 1.52 -5.50 10.51
CA LEU A 66 0.87 -6.13 9.36
C LEU A 66 0.12 -5.07 8.55
N TYR A 67 0.38 -5.02 7.25
CA TYR A 67 -0.19 -4.04 6.35
C TYR A 67 -0.86 -4.69 5.14
N GLU A 68 -1.81 -3.97 4.57
CA GLU A 68 -2.50 -4.28 3.32
C GLU A 68 -2.48 -3.05 2.41
N ILE A 69 -2.40 -3.24 1.09
CA ILE A 69 -2.50 -2.14 0.14
C ILE A 69 -3.96 -1.66 0.03
N THR A 70 -4.18 -0.35 -0.10
CA THR A 70 -5.51 0.23 -0.31
C THR A 70 -5.81 0.41 -1.81
N PRO A 71 -7.05 0.71 -2.21
CA PRO A 71 -7.34 1.16 -3.58
C PRO A 71 -6.45 2.33 -4.03
N ARG A 72 -6.20 3.29 -3.13
CA ARG A 72 -5.30 4.44 -3.36
C ARG A 72 -3.85 3.98 -3.58
N GLY A 73 -3.39 3.00 -2.80
CA GLY A 73 -2.07 2.38 -2.98
C GLY A 73 -1.91 1.69 -4.33
N VAL A 74 -2.93 0.95 -4.78
CA VAL A 74 -2.93 0.31 -6.10
C VAL A 74 -2.96 1.36 -7.21
N ALA A 75 -3.76 2.43 -7.06
CA ALA A 75 -3.78 3.54 -8.00
C ALA A 75 -2.41 4.21 -8.11
N CYS A 76 -1.78 4.53 -6.97
CA CYS A 76 -0.42 5.07 -6.89
C CYS A 76 0.58 4.15 -7.60
N LEU A 77 0.61 2.85 -7.26
CA LEU A 77 1.50 1.88 -7.90
C LEU A 77 1.29 1.78 -9.43
N ARG A 78 0.09 2.02 -9.94
CA ARG A 78 -0.20 2.00 -11.39
C ARG A 78 0.23 3.28 -12.12
N LEU A 79 0.38 4.39 -11.41
CA LEU A 79 0.75 5.70 -11.95
C LEU A 79 2.18 6.11 -11.56
N ILE A 80 2.86 5.32 -10.74
CA ILE A 80 4.15 5.64 -10.11
C ILE A 80 5.32 5.89 -11.09
N ASP A 81 5.18 5.47 -12.36
CA ASP A 81 6.14 5.79 -13.43
C ASP A 81 6.05 7.26 -13.86
N ASP A 82 4.87 7.87 -13.69
CA ASP A 82 4.60 9.28 -13.98
C ASP A 82 4.69 10.14 -12.70
N TYR A 83 5.29 9.62 -11.62
CA TYR A 83 5.39 10.34 -10.34
C TYR A 83 6.14 11.66 -10.49
N ASP A 84 5.46 12.74 -10.13
CA ASP A 84 6.03 14.02 -9.78
C ASP A 84 5.52 14.48 -8.41
N GLU A 85 6.29 15.34 -7.75
CA GLU A 85 5.92 15.90 -6.44
C GLU A 85 4.92 17.05 -6.67
N SER A 86 3.70 16.71 -7.10
CA SER A 86 2.64 17.65 -7.45
C SER A 86 1.28 17.25 -6.87
N ASP A 87 0.39 18.22 -6.73
CA ASP A 87 -1.00 17.97 -6.33
C ASP A 87 -1.76 17.24 -7.46
N GLU A 88 -1.40 17.50 -8.72
CA GLU A 88 -1.99 16.85 -9.89
C GLU A 88 -1.79 15.32 -9.88
N PHE A 89 -0.63 14.85 -9.41
CA PHE A 89 -0.36 13.43 -9.23
C PHE A 89 -1.29 12.81 -8.17
N GLU A 90 -1.50 13.51 -7.05
CA GLU A 90 -2.40 13.04 -5.99
C GLU A 90 -3.86 13.00 -6.46
N GLU A 91 -4.32 14.01 -7.20
CA GLU A 91 -5.66 14.03 -7.79
C GLU A 91 -5.85 12.87 -8.79
N ALA A 92 -4.83 12.57 -9.60
CA ALA A 92 -4.86 11.46 -10.55
C ALA A 92 -4.95 10.10 -9.83
N ILE A 93 -4.24 9.95 -8.71
CA ILE A 93 -4.35 8.78 -7.83
C ILE A 93 -5.78 8.64 -7.30
N ASP A 94 -6.34 9.70 -6.73
CA ASP A 94 -7.65 9.65 -6.07
C ASP A 94 -8.75 9.28 -7.06
N LYS A 95 -8.76 9.94 -8.24
CA LYS A 95 -9.70 9.62 -9.32
C LYS A 95 -9.58 8.17 -9.80
N ARG A 96 -8.36 7.63 -9.86
CA ARG A 96 -8.14 6.23 -10.25
C ARG A 96 -8.55 5.26 -9.15
N ALA A 97 -8.37 5.63 -7.88
CA ALA A 97 -8.73 4.81 -6.73
C ALA A 97 -10.24 4.56 -6.64
N GLU A 98 -11.07 5.52 -7.05
CA GLU A 98 -12.54 5.36 -7.16
C GLU A 98 -12.96 4.21 -8.09
N GLN A 99 -12.08 3.79 -9.00
CA GLN A 99 -12.33 2.71 -9.96
C GLN A 99 -11.69 1.39 -9.53
N ILE A 100 -11.12 1.33 -8.32
CA ILE A 100 -10.41 0.16 -7.81
C ILE A 100 -11.11 -0.34 -6.55
N GLU A 101 -11.42 -1.62 -6.55
CA GLU A 101 -11.85 -2.35 -5.36
C GLU A 101 -10.78 -3.39 -5.02
N VAL A 102 -10.35 -3.42 -3.75
CA VAL A 102 -9.42 -4.41 -3.22
C VAL A 102 -10.21 -5.36 -2.34
N TYR A 103 -10.35 -6.61 -2.78
CA TYR A 103 -11.03 -7.66 -2.04
C TYR A 103 -10.02 -8.47 -1.24
N SER A 104 -10.35 -8.83 0.00
CA SER A 104 -9.62 -9.88 0.69
C SER A 104 -9.79 -11.21 -0.04
N ILE A 105 -8.82 -12.12 0.14
CA ILE A 105 -8.87 -13.46 -0.45
C ILE A 105 -10.23 -14.09 -0.15
N ARG A 106 -10.97 -14.41 -1.22
CA ARG A 106 -12.21 -15.15 -1.16
C ARG A 106 -11.88 -16.64 -1.21
N ILE A 107 -12.24 -17.37 -0.16
CA ILE A 107 -12.22 -18.83 -0.16
C ILE A 107 -13.51 -19.30 -0.84
N VAL A 108 -13.37 -20.17 -1.84
CA VAL A 108 -14.50 -20.82 -2.51
C VAL A 108 -14.35 -22.32 -2.26
N ASP A 109 -15.36 -22.90 -1.62
CA ASP A 109 -15.48 -24.34 -1.37
C ASP A 109 -16.86 -24.75 -1.89
N GLU A 110 -16.89 -25.26 -3.13
CA GLU A 110 -18.15 -25.55 -3.84
C GLU A 110 -18.86 -26.81 -3.30
N ASP A 111 -18.14 -27.65 -2.55
CA ASP A 111 -18.62 -28.95 -2.07
C ASP A 111 -18.91 -28.97 -0.55
N ALA A 112 -18.65 -27.87 0.18
CA ALA A 112 -18.80 -27.81 1.64
C ALA A 112 -20.26 -27.91 2.15
N ASP A 113 -21.25 -27.63 1.30
CA ASP A 113 -22.67 -27.65 1.67
C ASP A 113 -23.36 -29.01 1.40
N GLU A 114 -22.65 -30.02 0.90
CA GLU A 114 -23.23 -31.35 0.57
C GLU A 114 -23.22 -32.36 1.74
N THR A 115 -23.18 -31.92 3.01
CA THR A 115 -23.22 -32.85 4.18
C THR A 115 -24.49 -32.80 5.02
#